data_AF-A0A3D4JDL2-F1
#
_entry.id   AF-A0A3D4JDL2-F1
#
_cell.length_a   1.000
_cell.length_b   1.000
_cell.length_c   1.000
_cell.angle_alpha   90.00
_cell.angle_beta   90.00
_cell.angle_gamma   90.00
#
_symmetry.space_group_name_H-M   'P 1'
#
loop_
_entity.id
_entity.type
_entity.pdbx_description
1 polymer ?
#
loop_
_entity_poly.entity_id
_entity_poly.type
_entity_poly.pdbx_seq_one_letter_code
_entity_poly.pdbx_strand_id
1 'polypeptide(L)'
;MILEILKIISCVLTALVGVYATFKPKSTVGFTGLAPEGARGVTEIRVVFGIFFIVLGLFPIIINNLIAYQMLGYGYLLVGIARIISIFVDKSSNTSNWQSVVFEFVFGTILIL
;
A
#
# COMPACT_ATOMS: atom_id res chain seq x y z
N MET A 1 -7.19 20.54 -9.72
CA MET A 1 -7.85 20.70 -8.41
C MET A 1 -8.42 19.39 -7.85
N ILE A 2 -9.55 18.83 -8.33
CA ILE A 2 -10.12 17.60 -7.73
C ILE A 2 -9.13 16.42 -7.79
N LEU A 3 -8.50 16.20 -8.94
CA LEU A 3 -7.53 15.11 -9.12
C LEU A 3 -6.31 15.24 -8.22
N GLU A 4 -5.78 16.45 -8.03
CA GLU A 4 -4.66 16.71 -7.11
C GLU A 4 -5.04 16.41 -5.66
N ILE A 5 -6.26 16.78 -5.24
CA ILE A 5 -6.78 16.44 -3.92
C ILE A 5 -6.84 14.92 -3.75
N LEU A 6 -7.32 14.19 -4.76
CA LEU A 6 -7.36 12.74 -4.74
C LEU A 6 -5.96 12.12 -4.66
N LYS A 7 -4.96 12.65 -5.38
CA LYS A 7 -3.55 12.21 -5.26
C LYS A 7 -3.03 12.36 -3.84
N ILE A 8 -3.26 13.52 -3.23
CA ILE A 8 -2.84 13.80 -1.85
C ILE A 8 -3.53 12.83 -0.89
N ILE A 9 -4.84 12.60 -1.05
CA ILE A 9 -5.59 11.63 -0.24
C ILE A 9 -4.99 10.23 -0.37
N SER A 10 -4.72 9.75 -1.59
CA SER A 10 -4.10 8.44 -1.82
C SER A 10 -2.74 8.32 -1.12
N CYS A 11 -1.90 9.35 -1.23
CA CYS A 11 -0.60 9.44 -0.56
C CYS A 11 -0.73 9.42 0.97
N VAL A 12 -1.65 10.20 1.54
CA VAL A 12 -1.91 10.25 2.98
C VAL A 12 -2.42 8.91 3.49
N LEU A 13 -3.37 8.27 2.79
CA LEU A 13 -3.89 6.95 3.17
C LEU A 13 -2.79 5.88 3.11
N THR A 14 -1.90 5.93 2.11
CA THR A 14 -0.71 5.07 2.03
C THR A 14 0.17 5.23 3.28
N ALA A 15 0.46 6.48 3.66
CA ALA A 15 1.26 6.76 4.84
C ALA A 15 0.57 6.34 6.15
N LEU A 16 -0.75 6.49 6.24
CA LEU A 16 -1.54 6.07 7.41
C LEU A 16 -1.53 4.54 7.61
N VAL A 17 -1.53 3.76 6.53
CA VAL A 17 -1.28 2.30 6.62
C VAL A 17 0.09 2.04 7.23
N GLY A 18 1.11 2.79 6.80
CA GLY A 18 2.45 2.75 7.38
C GLY A 18 2.47 3.08 8.87
N VAL A 19 1.86 4.20 9.27
CA VAL A 19 1.74 4.58 10.69
C VAL A 19 1.06 3.47 11.50
N TYR A 20 -0.04 2.91 11.00
CA TYR A 20 -0.74 1.83 11.67
C TYR A 20 0.14 0.59 11.85
N ALA A 21 0.86 0.15 10.82
CA ALA A 21 1.76 -1.00 10.90
C ALA A 21 2.96 -0.76 11.83
N THR A 22 3.48 0.48 11.89
CA THR A 22 4.57 0.85 12.82
C THR A 22 4.12 0.76 14.28
N PHE A 23 2.93 1.23 14.63
CA PHE A 23 2.48 1.27 16.03
C PHE A 23 1.70 0.01 16.46
N LYS A 24 1.00 -0.65 15.54
CA LYS A 24 0.17 -1.84 15.80
C LYS A 24 0.52 -3.02 14.87
N PRO A 25 1.77 -3.50 14.85
CA PRO A 25 2.23 -4.53 13.90
C PRO A 25 1.48 -5.87 14.02
N LYS A 26 1.06 -6.28 15.22
CA LYS A 26 0.29 -7.53 15.39
C LYS A 26 -1.15 -7.43 14.89
N SER A 27 -1.65 -6.21 14.71
CA SER A 27 -3.02 -5.96 14.24
C SER A 27 -3.09 -5.85 12.71
N THR A 28 -1.96 -6.00 12.00
CA THR A 28 -1.94 -6.03 10.53
C THR A 28 -2.27 -7.41 9.97
N VAL A 29 -2.16 -8.47 10.78
CA VAL A 29 -2.40 -9.88 10.39
C VAL A 29 -3.76 -10.06 9.73
N GLY A 30 -4.80 -9.37 10.23
CA GLY A 30 -6.15 -9.49 9.70
C GLY A 30 -6.32 -9.04 8.25
N PHE A 31 -5.46 -8.13 7.76
CA PHE A 31 -5.50 -7.67 6.37
C PHE A 31 -4.35 -8.21 5.51
N THR A 32 -3.16 -8.43 6.10
CA THR A 32 -2.00 -8.96 5.35
C THR A 32 -2.00 -10.47 5.25
N GLY A 33 -2.66 -11.18 6.17
CA GLY A 33 -2.49 -12.62 6.36
C GLY A 33 -1.11 -13.02 6.90
N LEU A 34 -0.23 -12.06 7.20
CA LEU A 34 1.14 -12.31 7.65
C LEU A 34 1.23 -12.25 9.17
N ALA A 35 1.23 -13.42 9.82
CA ALA A 35 1.48 -13.53 11.25
C ALA A 35 2.98 -13.35 11.56
N PRO A 36 3.38 -12.38 12.40
CA PRO A 36 4.80 -12.17 12.71
C PRO A 36 5.37 -13.30 13.57
N GLU A 37 6.48 -13.88 13.13
CA GLU A 37 7.24 -14.86 13.90
C GLU A 37 8.27 -14.17 14.82
N GLY A 38 8.02 -14.25 16.13
CA GLY A 38 8.91 -13.70 17.16
C GLY A 38 9.13 -12.19 17.06
N ALA A 39 10.18 -11.71 17.74
CA ALA A 39 10.54 -10.29 17.72
C ALA A 39 10.99 -9.82 16.32
N ARG A 40 11.64 -10.69 15.53
CA ARG A 40 12.11 -10.34 14.19
C ARG A 40 10.96 -10.07 13.23
N GLY A 41 9.92 -10.92 13.19
CA GLY A 41 8.75 -10.70 12.35
C GLY A 41 8.00 -9.40 12.68
N VAL A 42 7.94 -9.02 13.96
CA VAL A 42 7.39 -7.73 14.38
C VAL A 42 8.21 -6.56 13.81
N THR A 43 9.54 -6.67 13.82
CA THR A 43 10.42 -5.66 13.22
C THR A 43 10.20 -5.54 11.72
N GLU A 44 10.09 -6.67 11.00
CA GLU A 44 9.82 -6.64 9.55
C GLU A 44 8.51 -5.91 9.23
N ILE A 45 7.44 -6.13 10.01
CA ILE A 45 6.18 -5.39 9.83
C ILE A 45 6.38 -3.89 10.06
N ARG A 46 7.10 -3.49 11.11
CA ARG A 46 7.34 -2.06 11.40
C ARG A 46 8.20 -1.37 10.35
N VAL A 47 9.11 -2.09 9.71
CA VAL A 47 10.03 -1.55 8.72
C VAL A 47 9.39 -1.54 7.33
N VAL A 48 8.97 -2.72 6.83
CA VAL A 48 8.50 -2.91 5.45
C VAL A 48 7.07 -2.42 5.26
N PHE A 49 6.15 -2.78 6.15
CA PHE A 49 4.77 -2.29 6.08
C PHE A 49 4.58 -0.97 6.81
N GLY A 50 5.52 -0.59 7.67
CA GLY A 50 5.47 0.62 8.48
C GLY A 50 6.21 1.79 7.85
N ILE A 51 7.44 2.05 8.31
CA ILE A 51 8.22 3.25 7.92
C ILE A 51 8.37 3.35 6.40
N PHE A 52 8.55 2.24 5.69
CA PHE A 52 8.65 2.26 4.23
C PHE A 52 7.36 2.77 3.56
N PHE A 53 6.18 2.37 4.02
CA PHE A 53 4.90 2.90 3.53
C PHE A 53 4.69 4.37 3.91
N ILE A 54 5.17 4.79 5.08
CA ILE A 54 5.16 6.21 5.47
C ILE A 54 5.97 7.03 4.46
N VAL A 55 7.18 6.60 4.12
CA VAL A 55 8.03 7.29 3.15
C VAL A 55 7.39 7.28 1.76
N LEU A 56 6.87 6.13 1.30
CA LEU A 56 6.19 6.02 0.00
C LEU A 56 5.00 6.98 -0.11
N GLY A 57 4.20 7.12 0.95
CA GLY A 57 3.06 8.03 0.96
C GLY A 57 3.45 9.50 1.07
N LEU A 58 4.45 9.85 1.90
CA LEU A 58 4.82 11.25 2.14
C LEU A 58 5.74 11.83 1.07
N PHE A 59 6.62 11.03 0.47
CA PHE A 59 7.64 11.52 -0.47
C PHE A 59 7.05 12.27 -1.68
N PRO A 60 5.99 11.79 -2.36
CA PRO A 60 5.36 12.52 -3.47
C PRO A 60 4.82 13.89 -3.07
N ILE A 61 4.30 14.02 -1.84
CA ILE A 61 3.78 15.28 -1.30
C ILE A 61 4.93 16.24 -1.02
N ILE A 62 6.00 15.76 -0.39
CA ILE A 62 7.16 16.58 0.00
C ILE A 62 7.85 17.18 -1.23
N ILE A 63 8.11 16.35 -2.23
CA ILE A 63 8.81 16.79 -3.45
C ILE A 63 7.87 17.52 -4.42
N ASN A 64 6.56 17.33 -4.25
CA ASN A 64 5.50 17.89 -5.08
C ASN A 64 5.78 17.77 -6.58
N ASN A 65 6.16 16.57 -7.02
CA ASN A 65 6.54 16.29 -8.40
C ASN A 65 5.67 15.17 -8.98
N LEU A 66 5.13 15.39 -10.18
CA LEU A 66 4.28 14.43 -10.87
C LEU A 66 4.92 13.04 -11.01
N ILE A 67 6.24 12.98 -11.27
CA ILE A 67 6.97 11.71 -11.42
C ILE A 67 6.96 10.91 -10.11
N ALA A 68 7.01 11.57 -8.95
CA ALA A 68 6.96 10.89 -7.66
C ALA A 68 5.56 10.30 -7.38
N TYR A 69 4.49 11.03 -7.73
CA TYR A 69 3.13 10.48 -7.67
C TYR A 69 2.97 9.29 -8.63
N GLN A 70 3.46 9.43 -9.86
CA GLN A 70 3.42 8.36 -10.87
C GLN A 70 4.20 7.13 -10.44
N MET A 71 5.38 7.28 -9.81
CA MET A 71 6.15 6.16 -9.29
C MET A 71 5.36 5.35 -8.26
N LEU A 72 4.68 6.02 -7.32
CA LEU A 72 3.79 5.35 -6.37
C LEU A 72 2.60 4.71 -7.08
N GLY A 73 2.01 5.40 -8.05
CA GLY A 73 0.88 4.91 -8.83
C GLY A 73 1.19 3.65 -9.64
N TYR A 74 2.32 3.63 -10.34
CA TYR A 74 2.82 2.43 -11.03
C TYR A 74 3.13 1.31 -10.04
N GLY A 75 3.68 1.62 -8.87
CA GLY A 75 3.85 0.66 -7.78
C GLY A 75 2.53 -0.03 -7.42
N TYR A 76 1.48 0.74 -7.18
CA TYR A 76 0.14 0.22 -6.90
C TYR A 76 -0.42 -0.65 -8.03
N LEU A 77 -0.35 -0.20 -9.29
CA LEU A 77 -0.86 -0.98 -10.42
C LEU A 77 -0.12 -2.31 -10.60
N LEU A 78 1.21 -2.30 -10.52
CA LEU A 78 2.02 -3.51 -10.70
C LEU A 78 1.83 -4.49 -9.53
N VAL A 79 1.67 -4.00 -8.30
CA VAL A 79 1.27 -4.84 -7.16
C VAL A 79 -0.11 -5.44 -7.38
N GLY A 80 -1.07 -4.66 -7.89
CA GLY A 80 -2.41 -5.17 -8.24
C GLY A 80 -2.39 -6.26 -9.30
N ILE A 81 -1.56 -6.10 -10.34
CA ILE A 81 -1.35 -7.14 -11.37
C ILE A 81 -0.76 -8.40 -10.74
N ALA A 82 0.29 -8.26 -9.93
CA ALA A 82 0.90 -9.39 -9.24
C ALA A 82 -0.12 -10.11 -8.33
N ARG A 83 -0.96 -9.34 -7.62
CA ARG A 83 -2.02 -9.90 -6.77
C ARG A 83 -3.06 -10.66 -7.57
N ILE A 84 -3.50 -10.14 -8.72
CA ILE A 84 -4.42 -10.87 -9.61
C ILE A 84 -3.81 -12.21 -10.00
N ILE A 85 -2.54 -12.24 -10.43
CA ILE A 85 -1.84 -13.47 -10.78
C ILE A 85 -1.82 -14.44 -9.58
N SER A 86 -1.42 -13.97 -8.39
CA SER A 86 -1.40 -14.77 -7.16
C SER A 86 -2.76 -15.30 -6.72
N ILE A 87 -3.85 -14.57 -6.92
CA ILE A 87 -5.20 -15.07 -6.60
C ILE A 87 -5.51 -16.36 -7.37
N PHE A 88 -5.13 -16.41 -8.66
CA PHE A 88 -5.37 -17.58 -9.49
C PHE A 88 -4.35 -18.69 -9.26
N VAL A 89 -3.06 -18.35 -9.17
CA VAL A 89 -1.97 -19.32 -8.97
C VAL A 89 -2.06 -19.99 -7.60
N ASP A 90 -2.23 -19.19 -6.54
CA ASP A 90 -2.23 -19.68 -5.15
C ASP A 90 -3.65 -20.05 -4.67
N LYS A 91 -4.66 -19.98 -5.54
CA LYS A 91 -6.08 -20.22 -5.24
C LYS A 91 -6.58 -19.42 -4.02
N SER A 92 -6.08 -18.19 -3.87
CA SER A 92 -6.32 -17.32 -2.72
C SER A 92 -7.47 -16.33 -2.93
N SER A 93 -8.49 -16.74 -3.68
CA SER A 93 -9.68 -15.93 -3.99
C SER A 93 -10.56 -15.75 -2.74
N ASN A 94 -10.25 -14.72 -1.96
CA ASN A 94 -11.01 -14.30 -0.80
C ASN A 94 -11.40 -12.82 -0.93
N THR A 95 -12.39 -12.40 -0.15
CA THR A 95 -12.92 -11.02 -0.21
C THR A 95 -11.84 -9.97 0.06
N SER A 96 -10.90 -10.23 0.97
CA SER A 96 -9.82 -9.30 1.31
C SER A 96 -8.89 -9.05 0.13
N ASN A 97 -8.50 -10.10 -0.60
CA ASN A 97 -7.62 -10.00 -1.76
C ASN A 97 -8.28 -9.21 -2.89
N TRP A 98 -9.56 -9.45 -3.17
CA TRP A 98 -10.29 -8.68 -4.18
C TRP A 98 -10.48 -7.22 -3.78
N GLN A 99 -10.71 -6.93 -2.49
CA GLN A 99 -10.71 -5.57 -1.98
C GLN A 99 -9.36 -4.89 -2.20
N SER A 100 -8.25 -5.57 -1.92
CA SER A 100 -6.90 -5.05 -2.19
C SER A 100 -6.68 -4.74 -3.67
N VAL A 101 -7.11 -5.62 -4.59
CA VAL A 101 -7.03 -5.35 -6.04
C VAL A 101 -7.75 -4.05 -6.40
N VAL A 102 -8.98 -3.85 -5.91
CA VAL A 102 -9.73 -2.61 -6.18
C VAL A 102 -8.97 -1.39 -5.67
N PHE A 103 -8.46 -1.43 -4.43
CA PHE A 103 -7.65 -0.33 -3.88
C PHE A 103 -6.40 -0.05 -4.71
N GLU A 104 -5.68 -1.10 -5.11
CA GLU A 104 -4.44 -1.01 -5.90
C GLU A 104 -4.70 -0.35 -7.26
N PHE A 105 -5.75 -0.75 -7.98
CA PHE A 105 -6.08 -0.14 -9.26
C PHE A 105 -6.61 1.28 -9.14
N VAL A 106 -7.51 1.54 -8.18
CA VAL A 106 -8.08 2.88 -7.98
C VAL A 106 -6.98 3.88 -7.59
N PHE A 107 -6.13 3.54 -6.62
CA PHE A 107 -5.04 4.42 -6.19
C PHE A 107 -4.02 4.59 -7.30
N GLY A 108 -3.65 3.50 -7.97
CA GLY A 108 -2.72 3.52 -9.08
C GLY A 108 -3.16 4.47 -10.20
N THR A 109 -4.42 4.37 -10.62
CA THR A 109 -4.99 5.25 -11.66
C THR A 109 -5.03 6.72 -11.21
N ILE A 110 -5.49 7.01 -9.98
CA ILE A 110 -5.54 8.38 -9.44
C ILE A 110 -4.14 9.02 -9.39
N LEU A 111 -3.13 8.24 -9.01
CA LEU A 111 -1.77 8.73 -8.84
C LEU A 111 -1.04 8.98 -10.17
N ILE A 112 -1.40 8.21 -11.20
CA ILE A 112 -0.80 8.33 -12.54
C ILE A 112 -1.35 9.52 -13.34
N LEU A 113 -2.67 9.70 -13.31
CA LEU A 113 -3.40 10.78 -13.99
C LEU A 113 -3.16 12.10 -13.27
#